data_AF-A0A1M3CD26-F1
#
_entry.id   AF-A0A1M3CD26-F1
#
_cell.length_a   1.000
_cell.length_b   1.000
_cell.length_c   1.000
_cell.angle_alpha   90.00
_cell.angle_beta   90.00
_cell.angle_gamma   90.00
#
_symmetry.space_group_name_H-M   'P 1'
#
loop_
_entity.id
_entity.type
_entity.pdbx_description
1 polymer ?
#
loop_
_entity_poly.entity_id
_entity_poly.type
_entity_poly.pdbx_seq_one_letter_code
_entity_poly.pdbx_strand_id
1 'polypeptide(L)' 'MIRLAVILSLLSVLGMTAVASAQNAAQKHHSDCARDVARYCRSKMNDGDMVVLACLKEHRARLSKRCARTLVEHGQ' A
#
# COMPACT_ATOMS: atom_id res chain seq x y z
N MET A 1 28.68 -45.33 11.77
CA MET A 1 29.46 -44.38 10.93
C MET A 1 28.54 -43.56 10.02
N ILE A 2 27.67 -44.19 9.22
CA ILE A 2 26.68 -43.49 8.37
C ILE A 2 25.70 -42.61 9.18
N ARG A 3 25.24 -43.09 10.36
CA ARG A 3 24.34 -42.32 11.25
C ARG A 3 24.97 -41.04 11.81
N LEU A 4 26.28 -41.02 12.07
CA LEU A 4 27.00 -39.81 12.53
C LEU A 4 27.18 -38.79 11.40
N ALA A 5 27.39 -39.25 10.17
CA ALA A 5 27.49 -38.39 8.98
C ALA A 5 26.17 -37.66 8.68
N VAL A 6 25.03 -38.35 8.83
CA VAL A 6 23.69 -37.73 8.65
C VAL A 6 23.43 -36.63 9.68
N ILE A 7 23.81 -36.84 10.94
CA ILE A 7 23.63 -35.84 12.02
C ILE A 7 24.51 -34.59 11.79
N LEU A 8 25.72 -34.76 11.26
CA LEU A 8 26.63 -33.65 10.96
C LEU A 8 26.13 -32.81 9.76
N SER A 9 25.47 -33.44 8.79
CA SER A 9 24.88 -32.74 7.63
C SER A 9 23.62 -31.92 7.98
N LEU A 10 22.84 -32.33 8.99
CA LEU A 10 21.64 -31.58 9.42
C LEU A 10 21.97 -30.26 10.14
N LEU A 11 23.16 -30.13 10.74
CA LEU A 11 23.53 -28.95 11.52
C LEU A 11 23.87 -27.71 10.65
N SER A 12 24.16 -27.89 9.37
CA SER A 12 24.58 -26.80 8.46
C SER A 12 23.43 -26.05 7.79
N VAL A 13 22.17 -26.45 7.98
CA VAL A 13 20.99 -25.83 7.33
C VAL A 13 20.21 -24.95 8.32
N LEU A 14 20.90 -24.24 9.21
CA LEU A 14 20.29 -23.25 10.12
C LEU A 14 20.79 -21.82 9.87
N GLY A 15 21.07 -21.48 8.61
CA GLY A 15 21.61 -20.16 8.29
C GLY A 15 21.29 -19.70 6.88
N MET A 16 20.03 -19.34 6.61
CA MET A 16 19.65 -18.19 5.76
C MET A 16 18.12 -18.13 5.63
N THR A 17 17.45 -17.28 6.39
CA THR A 17 16.22 -16.60 5.91
C THR A 17 16.14 -15.22 6.57
N ALA A 18 17.08 -14.33 6.20
CA ALA A 18 16.83 -12.91 6.35
C ALA A 18 15.78 -12.49 5.30
N VAL A 19 14.50 -12.76 5.58
CA VAL A 19 13.41 -12.08 4.87
C VAL A 19 13.22 -10.73 5.55
N ALA A 20 13.99 -9.74 5.11
CA ALA A 20 13.66 -8.35 5.35
C ALA A 20 12.40 -8.03 4.55
N SER A 21 11.23 -8.37 5.09
CA SER A 21 9.94 -7.93 4.55
C SER A 21 9.74 -6.45 4.88
N ALA A 22 10.51 -5.57 4.23
CA ALA A 22 10.24 -4.14 4.11
C ALA A 22 9.31 -3.89 2.92
N GLN A 23 8.29 -4.73 2.76
CA GLN A 23 7.27 -4.60 1.71
C GLN A 23 5.91 -4.76 2.39
N ASN A 24 5.14 -3.66 2.44
CA ASN A 24 3.68 -3.57 2.59
C ASN A 24 3.20 -2.55 3.63
N ALA A 25 3.48 -1.27 3.40
CA ALA A 25 2.65 -0.20 4.02
C ALA A 25 2.25 0.90 3.03
N ALA A 26 2.53 0.73 1.74
CA ALA A 26 2.25 1.74 0.73
C ALA A 26 1.65 1.10 -0.53
N GLN A 27 0.59 0.31 -0.36
CA GLN A 27 -0.42 0.14 -1.40
C GLN A 27 -1.08 1.52 -1.61
N LYS A 28 -0.36 2.45 -2.24
CA LYS A 28 -0.90 3.77 -2.65
C LYS A 28 -1.73 3.57 -3.90
N HIS A 29 -2.89 2.94 -3.73
CA HIS A 29 -3.88 2.73 -4.79
C HIS A 29 -4.51 4.05 -5.30
N HIS A 30 -4.10 5.21 -4.75
CA HIS A 30 -4.59 6.54 -5.09
C HIS A 30 -3.45 7.53 -5.42
N SER A 31 -2.40 7.12 -6.13
CA SER A 31 -1.25 8.00 -6.44
C SER A 31 -1.66 9.34 -7.09
N ASP A 32 -2.69 9.34 -7.93
CA ASP A 32 -3.12 10.52 -8.67
C ASP A 32 -3.91 11.54 -7.85
N CYS A 33 -4.61 11.06 -6.81
CA CYS A 33 -5.39 11.89 -5.89
C CYS A 33 -4.74 12.04 -4.50
N ALA A 34 -3.64 11.33 -4.19
CA ALA A 34 -3.05 11.30 -2.86
C ALA A 34 -2.73 12.70 -2.30
N ARG A 35 -2.26 13.61 -3.15
CA ARG A 35 -1.96 15.00 -2.75
C ARG A 35 -3.23 15.76 -2.36
N ASP A 36 -4.31 15.57 -3.11
CA ASP A 36 -5.57 16.26 -2.85
C ASP A 36 -6.31 15.62 -1.67
N VAL A 37 -6.23 14.30 -1.50
CA VAL A 37 -6.72 13.59 -0.30
C VAL A 37 -6.01 14.10 0.95
N ALA A 38 -4.68 14.20 0.93
CA ALA A 38 -3.92 14.70 2.08
C ALA A 38 -4.22 16.18 2.42
N ARG A 39 -4.67 16.97 1.45
CA ARG A 39 -4.99 18.40 1.62
C ARG A 39 -6.43 18.64 2.06
N TYR A 40 -7.39 17.98 1.42
CA TYR A 40 -8.82 18.24 1.62
C TYR A 40 -9.51 17.15 2.45
N CYS A 41 -9.07 15.90 2.32
CA CYS A 41 -9.69 14.72 2.92
C CYS A 41 -8.84 14.05 4.00
N ARG A 42 -7.93 14.80 4.64
CA ARG A 42 -6.96 14.26 5.62
C ARG A 42 -7.65 13.56 6.79
N SER A 43 -8.79 14.08 7.24
CA SER A 43 -9.60 13.47 8.31
C SER A 43 -10.27 12.17 7.91
N LYS A 44 -10.51 11.96 6.61
CA LYS A 44 -11.21 10.81 6.04
C LYS A 44 -10.29 9.71 5.54
N MET A 45 -8.98 9.95 5.54
CA MET A 45 -7.98 9.00 5.02
C MET A 45 -7.92 7.69 5.82
N ASN A 46 -8.32 7.71 7.09
CA ASN A 46 -8.37 6.53 7.95
C ASN A 46 -9.76 5.86 8.00
N ASP A 47 -10.78 6.48 7.39
CA ASP A 47 -12.15 5.98 7.34
C ASP A 47 -12.37 4.99 6.17
N GLY A 48 -11.36 4.83 5.31
CA GLY A 48 -11.36 3.91 4.16
C GLY A 48 -11.62 4.57 2.81
N ASP A 49 -11.35 3.82 1.74
CA ASP A 49 -11.30 4.35 0.37
C ASP A 49 -12.65 4.90 -0.11
N MET A 50 -13.77 4.28 0.28
CA MET A 50 -15.11 4.75 -0.10
C MET A 50 -15.43 6.12 0.51
N VAL A 51 -14.97 6.37 1.75
CA VAL A 51 -15.18 7.64 2.44
C VAL A 51 -14.26 8.71 1.87
N VAL A 52 -13.00 8.36 1.58
CA VAL A 52 -12.07 9.23 0.85
C VAL A 52 -12.65 9.60 -0.50
N LEU A 53 -13.23 8.65 -1.23
CA LEU A 53 -13.86 8.90 -2.50
C LEU A 53 -15.06 9.85 -2.37
N ALA A 54 -15.95 9.63 -1.42
CA ALA A 54 -17.06 10.53 -1.17
C ALA A 54 -16.56 11.96 -0.86
N CYS A 55 -15.53 12.09 -0.04
CA CYS A 55 -14.90 13.37 0.26
C CYS A 55 -14.29 14.02 -1.00
N LEU A 56 -13.61 13.25 -1.85
CA LEU A 56 -13.09 13.75 -3.13
C LEU A 56 -14.23 14.23 -4.04
N LYS A 57 -15.35 13.50 -4.10
CA LYS A 57 -16.54 13.89 -4.88
C LYS A 57 -17.12 15.23 -4.42
N GLU A 58 -17.22 15.42 -3.11
CA GLU A 58 -17.71 16.67 -2.51
C GLU A 58 -16.77 17.85 -2.80
N HIS A 59 -15.46 17.60 -2.81
CA HIS A 59 -14.45 18.62 -3.06
C HIS A 59 -13.99 18.74 -4.53
N ARG A 60 -14.69 18.13 -5.49
CA ARG A 60 -14.26 18.08 -6.92
C ARG A 60 -13.83 19.41 -7.52
N ALA A 61 -14.54 20.49 -7.19
CA ALA A 61 -14.23 21.83 -7.69
C ALA A 61 -12.89 22.38 -7.17
N ARG A 62 -12.36 21.84 -6.08
CA ARG A 62 -11.11 22.25 -5.42
C ARG A 62 -9.95 21.29 -5.67
N LEU A 63 -10.21 20.11 -6.25
CA LEU A 63 -9.16 19.13 -6.55
C LEU A 63 -8.26 19.61 -7.68
N SER A 64 -7.07 19.01 -7.79
CA SER A 64 -6.21 19.24 -8.94
C SER A 64 -6.85 18.71 -10.22
N LYS A 65 -6.48 19.32 -11.37
CA LYS A 65 -6.94 18.87 -12.69
C LYS A 65 -6.67 17.37 -12.94
N ARG A 66 -5.58 16.84 -12.37
CA ARG A 66 -5.21 15.43 -12.50
C ARG A 66 -6.22 14.55 -11.75
N CYS A 67 -6.44 14.80 -10.47
CA CYS A 67 -7.39 14.02 -9.68
C CYS A 67 -8.84 14.15 -10.19
N ALA A 68 -9.24 15.36 -10.60
CA ALA A 68 -10.56 15.57 -11.21
C ALA A 68 -10.74 14.75 -12.51
N ARG A 69 -9.70 14.67 -13.35
CA ARG A 69 -9.72 13.82 -14.55
C ARG A 69 -9.83 12.35 -14.17
N THR A 70 -9.00 11.87 -13.23
CA THR A 70 -9.05 10.47 -12.77
C THR A 70 -10.44 10.09 -12.27
N LEU A 71 -11.08 10.96 -11.49
CA LEU A 71 -12.43 10.72 -10.99
C LEU A 71 -13.47 10.59 -12.13
N VAL A 72 -13.31 11.35 -13.22
CA VAL A 72 -14.18 11.26 -14.40
C VAL A 72 -13.86 10.04 -15.25
N GLU A 73 -12.58 9.74 -15.49
CA GLU A 73 -12.13 8.59 -16.28
C GLU A 73 -12.53 7.25 -15.65
N HIS A 74 -12.50 7.18 -14.32
CA HIS A 74 -12.95 6.01 -13.57
C HIS A 74 -14.46 6.01 -13.28
N GLY A 75 -15.22 6.96 -13.84
CA GLY A 75 -16.69 7.01 -13.76
C GLY A 75 -17.23 7.22 -12.34
N GLN A 76 -16.44 7.79 -11.43
CA GLN A 76 -16.84 7.99 -10.05
C GLN A 76 -17.65 9.27 -9.88
#